data_AF-A0A920T945-F1
#
_entry.id   AF-A0A920T945-F1
#
_cell.length_a   1.000
_cell.length_b   1.000
_cell.length_c   1.000
_cell.angle_alpha   90.00
_cell.angle_beta   90.00
_cell.angle_gamma   90.00
#
_symmetry.space_group_name_H-M   'P 1'
#
loop_
_entity.id
_entity.type
_entity.pdbx_description
1 polymer ?
#
loop_
_entity_poly.entity_id
_entity_poly.type
_entity_poly.pdbx_seq_one_letter_code
_entity_poly.pdbx_strand_id
1 'polypeptide(L)'
;MKNRNWLRTPIDRFILARLDAEGIAPAADVDRRAWLRRVTFDLVGLPPSPEQLAAFLGTGHPGPGPGSSTRLLASPRYGERWGRHWLDVARYADSNGFDENVAHGRAWRYRDYVVESFNSDKPFDRFVTEQLAGDLMAWEGQRQRNEHLTATGFLSIGPKVLAETDQAKMRMDIIDEQIDTVGRALMGLTLGCARCHDHKFDPIATSEYYALAGIFKSTLTMRKYTKVAEWHEHLLPSPEATAMKQVYDQKVAAAKRDVEQARASAREAVRKRLDQNRSGDKSDKELEKRFSPEEMARIKKLADVVAALKKAGPNLPAAMGVTEDKITDVKVHLRGDPQTLGDVVRRGVPAVLRGPPAPRIGEKKQAAGWPWRNG
;
A
#
# COMPACT_ATOMS: atom_id res chain seq x y z
N MET A 1 30.56 2.36 40.41
CA MET A 1 29.15 1.99 40.63
C MET A 1 28.76 2.28 42.06
N LYS A 2 28.44 3.55 42.33
CA LYS A 2 28.08 4.06 43.67
C LYS A 2 26.64 3.67 44.08
N ASN A 3 25.75 3.36 43.13
CA ASN A 3 24.34 3.08 43.40
C ASN A 3 23.86 1.71 42.86
N ARG A 4 24.42 0.61 43.39
CA ARG A 4 24.12 -0.75 42.90
C ARG A 4 22.66 -1.19 43.11
N ASN A 5 21.97 -0.62 44.10
CA ASN A 5 20.58 -0.94 44.41
C ASN A 5 19.58 -0.40 43.36
N TRP A 6 20.04 0.49 42.46
CA TRP A 6 19.26 0.99 41.34
C TRP A 6 19.17 -0.01 40.17
N LEU A 7 20.08 -0.99 40.11
CA LEU A 7 20.16 -1.95 39.00
C LEU A 7 19.01 -2.96 39.05
N ARG A 8 18.20 -3.04 37.98
CA ARG A 8 17.10 -4.03 37.84
C ARG A 8 17.41 -5.10 36.81
N THR A 9 18.12 -4.72 35.76
CA THR A 9 18.46 -5.56 34.62
C THR A 9 19.96 -5.45 34.31
N PRO A 10 20.55 -6.39 33.56
CA PRO A 10 21.95 -6.30 33.15
C PRO A 10 22.28 -5.02 32.36
N ILE A 11 21.34 -4.48 31.58
CA ILE A 11 21.57 -3.28 30.77
C ILE A 11 21.75 -2.01 31.63
N ASP A 12 21.10 -1.95 32.80
CA ASP A 12 21.20 -0.82 33.74
C ASP A 12 22.64 -0.59 34.22
N ARG A 13 23.50 -1.63 34.17
CA ARG A 13 24.92 -1.50 34.52
C ARG A 13 25.65 -0.55 33.58
N PHE A 14 25.35 -0.59 32.28
CA PHE A 14 25.98 0.29 31.30
C PHE A 14 25.52 1.74 31.48
N ILE A 15 24.23 1.93 31.78
CA ILE A 15 23.66 3.26 32.06
C ILE A 15 24.29 3.84 33.34
N LEU A 16 24.30 3.07 34.43
CA LEU A 16 24.88 3.51 35.71
C LEU A 16 26.37 3.80 35.59
N ALA A 17 27.13 3.02 34.81
CA ALA A 17 28.54 3.29 34.56
C ALA A 17 28.75 4.66 33.91
N ARG A 18 27.94 5.01 32.90
CA ARG A 18 28.01 6.29 32.22
C ARG A 18 27.60 7.45 33.13
N LEU A 19 26.52 7.28 33.89
CA LEU A 19 26.05 8.27 34.88
C LEU A 19 27.11 8.54 35.96
N ASP A 20 27.72 7.50 36.53
CA ASP A 20 28.79 7.63 37.52
C ASP A 20 30.01 8.38 36.97
N ALA A 21 30.39 8.12 35.72
CA ALA A 21 31.52 8.78 35.06
C ALA A 21 31.27 10.28 34.83
N GLU A 22 30.01 10.66 34.57
CA GLU A 22 29.57 12.05 34.40
C GLU A 22 29.19 12.72 35.73
N GLY A 23 29.29 12.02 36.86
CA GLY A 23 28.93 12.56 38.18
C GLY A 23 27.42 12.80 38.36
N ILE A 24 26.58 12.17 37.55
CA ILE A 24 25.12 12.33 37.57
C ILE A 24 24.50 11.19 38.40
N ALA A 25 23.63 11.54 39.35
CA ALA A 25 22.86 10.54 40.09
C ALA A 25 21.65 10.06 39.26
N PRO A 26 21.30 8.75 39.30
CA PRO A 26 20.07 8.28 38.68
C PRO A 26 18.82 8.98 39.24
N ALA A 27 17.83 9.21 38.38
CA ALA A 27 16.55 9.75 38.81
C ALA A 27 15.79 8.77 39.72
N ALA A 28 15.03 9.32 40.68
CA ALA A 28 14.12 8.52 41.52
C ALA A 28 12.93 8.01 40.72
N ASP A 29 12.36 6.88 41.18
CA ASP A 29 11.12 6.36 40.62
C ASP A 29 9.97 7.36 40.81
N VAL A 30 9.07 7.39 39.83
CA VAL A 30 7.82 8.13 39.93
C VAL A 30 6.85 7.46 40.90
N ASP A 31 5.94 8.23 41.49
CA ASP A 31 4.88 7.69 42.34
C ASP A 31 3.92 6.79 41.53
N ARG A 32 3.17 5.94 42.24
CA ARG A 32 2.25 4.96 41.64
C ARG A 32 1.21 5.59 40.71
N ARG A 33 0.67 6.75 41.07
CA ARG A 33 -0.34 7.45 40.26
C ARG A 33 0.29 7.98 38.98
N ALA A 34 1.45 8.62 39.09
CA ALA A 34 2.20 9.10 37.92
C ALA A 34 2.60 7.95 36.99
N TRP A 35 3.07 6.83 37.55
CA TRP A 35 3.42 5.64 36.79
C TRP A 35 2.24 5.12 35.97
N LEU A 36 1.08 4.87 36.62
CA LEU A 36 -0.11 4.33 35.94
C LEU A 36 -0.58 5.29 34.85
N ARG A 37 -0.60 6.60 35.13
CA ARG A 37 -1.01 7.60 34.15
C ARG A 37 -0.11 7.55 32.91
N ARG A 38 1.20 7.56 33.08
CA ARG A 38 2.17 7.56 31.96
C ARG A 38 2.04 6.31 31.13
N VAL A 39 2.12 5.12 31.74
CA VAL A 39 2.08 3.85 31.01
C VAL A 39 0.75 3.65 30.27
N THR A 40 -0.37 4.15 30.82
CA THR A 40 -1.67 4.06 30.13
C THR A 40 -1.71 5.00 28.91
N PHE A 41 -1.18 6.23 29.02
CA PHE A 41 -1.06 7.10 27.85
C PHE A 41 -0.13 6.54 26.78
N ASP A 42 1.01 5.97 27.19
CA ASP A 42 2.01 5.45 26.27
C ASP A 42 1.46 4.23 25.52
N LEU A 43 0.84 3.29 26.22
CA LEU A 43 0.40 2.02 25.63
C LEU A 43 -0.96 2.12 24.94
N VAL A 44 -1.93 2.84 25.51
CA VAL A 44 -3.32 2.85 24.98
C VAL A 44 -3.84 4.25 24.62
N GLY A 45 -3.00 5.30 24.76
CA GLY A 45 -3.33 6.65 24.31
C GLY A 45 -4.30 7.44 25.17
N LEU A 46 -4.80 6.86 26.27
CA LEU A 46 -5.81 7.44 27.15
C LEU A 46 -5.36 7.42 28.62
N PRO A 47 -5.90 8.29 29.48
CA PRO A 47 -5.66 8.17 30.92
C PRO A 47 -6.39 6.94 31.50
N PRO A 48 -5.95 6.40 32.66
CA PRO A 48 -6.73 5.41 33.38
C PRO A 48 -8.05 6.02 33.87
N SER A 49 -9.11 5.22 33.98
CA SER A 49 -10.36 5.68 34.60
C SER A 49 -10.19 5.93 36.10
N PRO A 50 -11.05 6.74 36.74
CA PRO A 50 -11.02 6.93 38.19
C PRO A 50 -11.05 5.61 38.98
N GLU A 51 -11.85 4.65 38.53
CA GLU A 51 -12.00 3.32 39.15
C GLU A 51 -10.72 2.49 38.98
N GLN A 52 -10.12 2.50 37.79
CA GLN A 52 -8.85 1.82 37.52
C GLN A 52 -7.71 2.41 38.37
N LEU A 53 -7.70 3.74 38.54
CA LEU A 53 -6.71 4.41 39.38
C LEU A 53 -6.92 4.06 40.86
N ALA A 54 -8.16 4.09 41.36
CA ALA A 54 -8.49 3.71 42.74
C ALA A 54 -8.09 2.26 43.02
N ALA A 55 -8.41 1.32 42.12
CA ALA A 55 -8.01 -0.08 42.24
C ALA A 55 -6.49 -0.26 42.24
N PHE A 56 -5.77 0.46 41.36
CA PHE A 56 -4.31 0.39 41.30
C PHE A 56 -3.62 0.99 42.52
N LEU A 57 -4.21 2.00 43.16
CA LEU A 57 -3.69 2.62 44.39
C LEU A 57 -4.15 1.90 45.67
N GLY A 58 -5.12 1.00 45.55
CA GLY A 58 -5.69 0.23 46.67
C GLY A 58 -4.67 -0.63 47.40
N THR A 59 -4.97 -0.92 48.66
CA THR A 59 -4.18 -1.82 49.51
C THR A 59 -4.17 -3.23 48.91
N GLY A 60 -2.99 -3.86 48.88
CA GLY A 60 -2.82 -5.21 48.31
C GLY A 60 -2.57 -5.27 46.80
N HIS A 61 -2.72 -4.17 46.04
CA HIS A 61 -2.32 -4.17 44.63
C HIS A 61 -0.78 -4.21 44.51
N PRO A 62 -0.19 -5.09 43.68
CA PRO A 62 1.26 -5.30 43.57
C PRO A 62 2.03 -4.10 42.99
N GLY A 63 1.36 -2.98 42.72
CA GLY A 63 1.95 -1.78 42.11
C GLY A 63 2.41 -1.95 40.65
N PRO A 64 3.34 -1.09 40.21
CA PRO A 64 3.98 -1.16 38.90
C PRO A 64 4.63 -2.53 38.65
N GLY A 65 4.43 -3.10 37.46
CA GLY A 65 5.06 -4.37 37.11
C GLY A 65 4.43 -5.05 35.89
N PRO A 66 4.94 -6.25 35.53
CA PRO A 66 4.55 -6.97 34.32
C PRO A 66 3.04 -7.15 34.18
N GLY A 67 2.34 -7.56 35.24
CA GLY A 67 0.88 -7.79 35.17
C GLY A 67 0.06 -6.55 34.81
N SER A 68 0.47 -5.37 35.29
CA SER A 68 -0.20 -4.11 34.94
C SER A 68 0.04 -3.73 33.48
N SER A 69 1.25 -3.96 32.96
CA SER A 69 1.59 -3.75 31.56
C SER A 69 0.91 -4.75 30.64
N THR A 70 0.87 -6.04 30.99
CA THR A 70 0.23 -7.10 30.20
C THR A 70 -1.25 -6.78 29.96
N ARG A 71 -1.97 -6.28 30.96
CA ARG A 71 -3.37 -5.86 30.80
C ARG A 71 -3.54 -4.73 29.77
N LEU A 72 -2.61 -3.77 29.73
CA LEU A 72 -2.65 -2.66 28.78
C LEU A 72 -2.29 -3.11 27.37
N LEU A 73 -1.28 -3.97 27.23
CA LEU A 73 -0.88 -4.58 25.96
C LEU A 73 -1.99 -5.46 25.37
N ALA A 74 -2.78 -6.14 26.21
CA ALA A 74 -3.94 -6.94 25.79
C ALA A 74 -5.18 -6.09 25.45
N SER A 75 -5.14 -4.76 25.60
CA SER A 75 -6.27 -3.89 25.25
C SER A 75 -6.32 -3.68 23.74
N PRO A 76 -7.50 -3.72 23.08
CA PRO A 76 -7.63 -3.38 21.66
C PRO A 76 -7.11 -1.97 21.31
N ARG A 77 -7.11 -1.07 22.30
CA ARG A 77 -6.59 0.30 22.19
C ARG A 77 -5.07 0.36 22.03
N TYR A 78 -4.36 -0.71 22.38
CA TYR A 78 -2.92 -0.80 22.15
C TYR A 78 -2.63 -0.72 20.65
N GLY A 79 -3.30 -1.54 19.84
CA GLY A 79 -3.18 -1.51 18.39
C GLY A 79 -3.67 -0.21 17.77
N GLU A 80 -4.72 0.42 18.31
CA GLU A 80 -5.14 1.76 17.87
C GLU A 80 -4.04 2.81 18.10
N ARG A 81 -3.42 2.79 19.30
CA ARG A 81 -2.37 3.73 19.69
C ARG A 81 -1.09 3.54 18.88
N TRP A 82 -0.58 2.31 18.83
CA TRP A 82 0.68 2.00 18.17
C TRP A 82 0.54 1.92 16.65
N GLY A 83 -0.60 1.44 16.15
CA GLY A 83 -0.94 1.44 14.74
C GLY A 83 -0.89 2.85 14.14
N ARG A 84 -1.31 3.89 14.88
CA ARG A 84 -1.19 5.28 14.42
C ARG A 84 0.24 5.68 14.07
N HIS A 85 1.24 5.27 14.85
CA HIS A 85 2.64 5.57 14.56
C HIS A 85 3.11 4.91 13.27
N TRP A 86 2.66 3.68 13.01
CA TRP A 86 2.93 3.00 11.74
C TRP A 86 2.21 3.66 10.56
N LEU A 87 0.95 4.05 10.76
CA LEU A 87 0.13 4.68 9.72
C LEU A 87 0.70 6.03 9.29
N ASP A 88 1.31 6.80 10.20
CA ASP A 88 2.06 8.02 9.88
C ASP A 88 3.23 7.68 8.92
N VAL A 89 3.98 6.59 9.20
CA VAL A 89 5.11 6.14 8.37
C VAL A 89 4.65 5.56 7.02
N ALA A 90 3.51 4.87 6.99
CA ALA A 90 2.91 4.33 5.76
C ALA A 90 2.25 5.41 4.88
N ARG A 91 2.21 6.67 5.34
CA ARG A 91 1.51 7.80 4.70
C ARG A 91 0.02 7.54 4.53
N TYR A 92 -0.59 6.91 5.54
CA TYR A 92 -2.02 6.67 5.54
C TYR A 92 -2.79 7.98 5.53
N ALA A 93 -3.73 8.10 4.61
CA ALA A 93 -4.74 9.15 4.59
C ALA A 93 -6.03 8.62 3.96
N ASP A 94 -7.17 9.14 4.40
CA ASP A 94 -8.48 8.82 3.84
C ASP A 94 -8.71 9.45 2.45
N SER A 95 -7.73 10.19 1.91
CA SER A 95 -7.72 10.77 0.57
C SER A 95 -6.31 10.94 0.02
N ASN A 96 -6.19 11.26 -1.26
CA ASN A 96 -4.91 11.49 -1.93
C ASN A 96 -4.15 12.72 -1.38
N GLY A 97 -4.86 13.81 -1.08
CA GLY A 97 -4.35 14.97 -0.34
C GLY A 97 -3.25 15.81 -0.97
N PHE A 98 -2.67 15.40 -2.11
CA PHE A 98 -1.51 16.07 -2.72
C PHE A 98 -1.88 17.03 -3.86
N ASP A 99 -2.51 16.53 -4.92
CA ASP A 99 -3.08 17.35 -6.00
C ASP A 99 -4.63 17.29 -5.99
N GLU A 100 -5.23 16.42 -6.80
CA GLU A 100 -6.64 16.12 -6.78
C GLU A 100 -6.97 15.35 -5.50
N ASN A 101 -7.83 15.92 -4.67
CA ASN A 101 -8.16 15.36 -3.38
C ASN A 101 -9.28 14.30 -3.47
N VAL A 102 -8.97 13.18 -4.11
CA VAL A 102 -9.90 12.04 -4.25
C VAL A 102 -9.89 11.21 -2.96
N ALA A 103 -11.07 10.85 -2.47
CA ALA A 103 -11.21 9.99 -1.28
C ALA A 103 -10.75 8.54 -1.57
N HIS A 104 -9.98 7.98 -0.63
CA HIS A 104 -9.60 6.57 -0.62
C HIS A 104 -10.68 5.74 0.06
N GLY A 105 -11.81 5.51 -0.63
CA GLY A 105 -13.00 4.88 -0.03
C GLY A 105 -12.80 3.50 0.60
N ARG A 106 -11.69 2.82 0.32
CA ARG A 106 -11.35 1.47 0.83
C ARG A 106 -10.03 1.41 1.61
N ALA A 107 -9.35 2.54 1.85
CA ALA A 107 -8.07 2.56 2.58
C ALA A 107 -8.20 2.13 4.05
N TRP A 108 -9.35 2.39 4.69
CA TRP A 108 -9.60 2.03 6.10
C TRP A 108 -9.34 0.56 6.43
N ARG A 109 -9.43 -0.35 5.46
CA ARG A 109 -9.09 -1.76 5.68
C ARG A 109 -7.60 -1.99 5.95
N TYR A 110 -6.73 -1.19 5.31
CA TYR A 110 -5.29 -1.21 5.62
C TYR A 110 -5.04 -0.67 7.04
N ARG A 111 -5.72 0.41 7.45
CA ARG A 111 -5.68 0.89 8.84
C ARG A 111 -6.05 -0.21 9.82
N ASP A 112 -7.18 -0.89 9.59
CA ASP A 112 -7.66 -1.94 10.47
C ASP A 112 -6.71 -3.15 10.47
N TYR A 113 -6.11 -3.50 9.33
CA TYR A 113 -5.05 -4.52 9.24
C TYR A 113 -3.83 -4.16 10.12
N VAL A 114 -3.39 -2.90 10.11
CA VAL A 114 -2.27 -2.44 10.94
C VAL A 114 -2.64 -2.54 12.42
N VAL A 115 -3.81 -2.03 12.81
CA VAL A 115 -4.30 -2.10 14.20
C VAL A 115 -4.38 -3.54 14.70
N GLU A 116 -4.95 -4.44 13.90
CA GLU A 116 -5.06 -5.87 14.23
C GLU A 116 -3.68 -6.55 14.31
N SER A 117 -2.73 -6.17 13.44
CA SER A 117 -1.37 -6.72 13.47
C SER A 117 -0.65 -6.38 14.77
N PHE A 118 -0.84 -5.18 15.32
CA PHE A 118 -0.32 -4.83 16.65
C PHE A 118 -1.04 -5.56 17.78
N ASN A 119 -2.37 -5.66 17.73
CA ASN A 119 -3.16 -6.33 18.78
C ASN A 119 -2.91 -7.84 18.85
N SER A 120 -2.59 -8.47 17.72
CA SER A 120 -2.27 -9.90 17.62
C SER A 120 -0.79 -10.22 17.83
N ASP A 121 0.03 -9.22 18.16
CA ASP A 121 1.50 -9.36 18.30
C ASP A 121 2.13 -10.03 17.07
N LYS A 122 1.73 -9.59 15.87
CA LYS A 122 2.23 -10.15 14.63
C LYS A 122 3.75 -9.98 14.55
N PRO A 123 4.52 -11.06 14.26
CA PRO A 123 5.96 -10.95 14.07
C PRO A 123 6.31 -9.88 13.04
N PHE A 124 7.28 -9.03 13.37
CA PHE A 124 7.61 -7.86 12.55
C PHE A 124 8.07 -8.25 11.13
N ASP A 125 8.83 -9.33 11.00
CA ASP A 125 9.23 -9.91 9.71
C ASP A 125 8.02 -10.33 8.87
N ARG A 126 7.01 -10.94 9.50
CA ARG A 126 5.76 -11.31 8.82
C ARG A 126 4.98 -10.07 8.40
N PHE A 127 4.83 -9.10 9.30
CA PHE A 127 4.14 -7.84 9.04
C PHE A 127 4.75 -7.10 7.85
N VAL A 128 6.07 -6.94 7.80
CA VAL A 128 6.75 -6.29 6.67
C VAL A 128 6.63 -7.10 5.38
N THR A 129 6.78 -8.43 5.45
CA THR A 129 6.68 -9.29 4.26
C THR A 129 5.28 -9.23 3.63
N GLU A 130 4.22 -9.30 4.43
CA GLU A 130 2.84 -9.19 3.96
C GLU A 130 2.58 -7.85 3.24
N GLN A 131 3.18 -6.76 3.73
CA GLN A 131 3.02 -5.45 3.11
C GLN A 131 3.77 -5.28 1.78
N LEU A 132 4.92 -5.96 1.63
CA LEU A 132 5.72 -5.90 0.41
C LEU A 132 5.29 -6.90 -0.66
N ALA A 133 4.78 -8.06 -0.25
CA ALA A 133 4.58 -9.20 -1.16
C ALA A 133 3.35 -10.07 -0.80
N GLY A 134 2.39 -9.55 -0.04
CA GLY A 134 1.22 -10.32 0.41
C GLY A 134 0.42 -10.97 -0.73
N ASP A 135 0.35 -10.34 -1.89
CA ASP A 135 -0.29 -10.90 -3.08
C ASP A 135 0.42 -12.15 -3.65
N LEU A 136 1.70 -12.32 -3.34
CA LEU A 136 2.53 -13.46 -3.76
C LEU A 136 2.65 -14.55 -2.68
N MET A 137 2.16 -14.30 -1.47
CA MET A 137 2.29 -15.23 -0.36
C MET A 137 1.28 -16.37 -0.45
N ALA A 138 1.72 -17.57 -0.08
CA ALA A 138 0.83 -18.70 0.15
C ALA A 138 -0.12 -18.41 1.33
N TRP A 139 -1.33 -18.97 1.26
CA TRP A 139 -2.38 -18.79 2.25
C TRP A 139 -3.13 -20.12 2.46
N GLU A 140 -3.58 -20.36 3.70
CA GLU A 140 -4.26 -21.58 4.12
C GLU A 140 -5.79 -21.39 4.22
N GLY A 141 -6.28 -20.17 4.03
CA GLY A 141 -7.70 -19.87 4.01
C GLY A 141 -8.05 -18.48 3.52
N GLN A 142 -9.35 -18.26 3.27
CA GLN A 142 -9.85 -17.01 2.69
C GLN A 142 -9.54 -15.77 3.55
N ARG A 143 -9.62 -15.91 4.88
CA ARG A 143 -9.30 -14.84 5.82
C ARG A 143 -7.84 -14.38 5.65
N GLN A 144 -6.91 -15.32 5.73
CA GLN A 144 -5.48 -15.05 5.58
C GLN A 144 -5.16 -14.47 4.20
N ARG A 145 -5.78 -14.99 3.14
CA ARG A 145 -5.68 -14.42 1.79
C ARG A 145 -6.12 -12.95 1.79
N ASN A 146 -7.28 -12.63 2.37
CA ASN A 146 -7.78 -11.26 2.43
C ASN A 146 -6.85 -10.34 3.25
N GLU A 147 -6.28 -10.84 4.34
CA GLU A 147 -5.29 -10.11 5.14
C GLU A 147 -4.03 -9.80 4.31
N HIS A 148 -3.48 -10.77 3.58
CA HIS A 148 -2.31 -10.56 2.74
C HIS A 148 -2.57 -9.56 1.61
N LEU A 149 -3.72 -9.66 0.93
CA LEU A 149 -4.10 -8.70 -0.09
C LEU A 149 -4.27 -7.28 0.48
N THR A 150 -4.86 -7.17 1.67
CA THR A 150 -5.07 -5.88 2.36
C THR A 150 -3.73 -5.27 2.80
N ALA A 151 -2.77 -6.08 3.25
CA ALA A 151 -1.45 -5.63 3.68
C ALA A 151 -0.70 -4.87 2.59
N THR A 152 -0.84 -5.29 1.32
CA THR A 152 -0.24 -4.61 0.17
C THR A 152 -0.74 -3.18 -0.06
N GLY A 153 -1.76 -2.75 0.70
CA GLY A 153 -2.16 -1.35 0.81
C GLY A 153 -1.00 -0.41 1.16
N PHE A 154 0.03 -0.89 1.85
CA PHE A 154 1.27 -0.14 2.12
C PHE A 154 1.94 0.42 0.85
N LEU A 155 1.95 -0.36 -0.24
CA LEU A 155 2.51 0.05 -1.54
C LEU A 155 1.53 0.84 -2.41
N SER A 156 0.24 0.85 -2.04
CA SER A 156 -0.82 1.48 -2.84
C SER A 156 -1.23 2.84 -2.29
N ILE A 157 -1.31 2.97 -0.97
CA ILE A 157 -1.65 4.21 -0.27
C ILE A 157 -0.45 5.15 -0.28
N GLY A 158 -0.73 6.44 -0.44
CA GLY A 158 0.28 7.50 -0.51
C GLY A 158 -0.11 8.54 -1.56
N PRO A 159 0.43 9.75 -1.45
CA PRO A 159 0.15 10.83 -2.39
C PRO A 159 0.53 10.47 -3.82
N LYS A 160 -0.29 10.88 -4.79
CA LYS A 160 -0.04 10.75 -6.23
C LYS A 160 -0.48 12.01 -6.94
N VAL A 161 0.16 12.31 -8.06
CA VAL A 161 -0.22 13.42 -8.95
C VAL A 161 -1.22 12.89 -9.98
N LEU A 162 -2.51 12.92 -9.66
CA LEU A 162 -3.59 12.38 -10.50
C LEU A 162 -3.91 13.26 -11.72
N ALA A 163 -3.56 14.55 -11.67
CA ALA A 163 -3.72 15.49 -12.78
C ALA A 163 -2.59 15.39 -13.82
N GLU A 164 -1.56 14.57 -13.59
CA GLU A 164 -0.47 14.37 -14.53
C GLU A 164 -0.99 13.79 -15.85
N THR A 165 -0.62 14.44 -16.96
CA THR A 165 -1.07 14.07 -18.31
C THR A 165 -0.09 13.14 -19.02
N ASP A 166 1.19 13.18 -18.65
CA ASP A 166 2.19 12.22 -19.08
C ASP A 166 2.10 10.96 -18.22
N GLN A 167 1.46 9.92 -18.77
CA GLN A 167 1.24 8.65 -18.07
C GLN A 167 2.55 7.94 -17.71
N ALA A 168 3.61 8.12 -18.51
CA ALA A 168 4.91 7.52 -18.22
C ALA A 168 5.56 8.21 -17.02
N LYS A 169 5.47 9.53 -16.96
CA LYS A 169 5.88 10.32 -15.79
C LYS A 169 5.08 9.94 -14.55
N MET A 170 3.75 9.93 -14.64
CA MET A 170 2.86 9.56 -13.52
C MET A 170 3.22 8.19 -12.94
N ARG A 171 3.39 7.17 -13.80
CA ARG A 171 3.75 5.82 -13.36
C ARG A 171 5.10 5.80 -12.64
N MET A 172 6.07 6.57 -13.11
CA MET A 172 7.40 6.62 -12.52
C MET A 172 7.42 7.41 -11.22
N ASP A 173 6.67 8.51 -11.10
CA ASP A 173 6.56 9.23 -9.84
C ASP A 173 5.88 8.37 -8.74
N ILE A 174 4.93 7.49 -9.11
CA ILE A 174 4.35 6.49 -8.18
C ILE A 174 5.40 5.48 -7.72
N ILE A 175 6.22 4.98 -8.65
CA ILE A 175 7.32 4.05 -8.32
C ILE A 175 8.33 4.72 -7.39
N ASP A 176 8.65 5.98 -7.65
CA ASP A 176 9.61 6.73 -6.85
C ASP A 176 9.09 6.94 -5.41
N GLU A 177 7.79 7.18 -5.27
CA GLU A 177 7.09 7.29 -3.98
C GLU A 177 7.10 5.96 -3.20
N GLN A 178 6.93 4.83 -3.90
CA GLN A 178 7.08 3.48 -3.32
C GLN A 178 8.52 3.21 -2.86
N ILE A 179 9.52 3.59 -3.66
CA ILE A 179 10.93 3.42 -3.30
C ILE A 179 11.31 4.29 -2.09
N ASP A 180 10.87 5.54 -2.06
CA ASP A 180 11.19 6.46 -0.95
C ASP A 180 10.60 5.97 0.37
N THR A 181 9.35 5.50 0.38
CA THR A 181 8.75 4.95 1.60
C THR A 181 9.34 3.63 2.02
N VAL A 182 9.57 2.67 1.11
CA VAL A 182 10.23 1.41 1.46
C VAL A 182 11.63 1.68 2.02
N GLY A 183 12.39 2.58 1.40
CA GLY A 183 13.71 2.99 1.88
C GLY A 183 13.67 3.61 3.27
N ARG A 184 12.80 4.60 3.50
CA ARG A 184 12.73 5.31 4.79
C ARG A 184 12.11 4.47 5.90
N ALA A 185 11.00 3.80 5.62
CA ALA A 185 10.23 3.08 6.61
C ALA A 185 10.91 1.79 7.07
N LEU A 186 11.59 1.09 6.15
CA LEU A 186 12.11 -0.26 6.43
C LEU A 186 13.64 -0.33 6.49
N MET A 187 14.34 0.57 5.79
CA MET A 187 15.80 0.51 5.67
C MET A 187 16.51 1.68 6.35
N GLY A 188 15.79 2.74 6.72
CA GLY A 188 16.40 3.98 7.22
C GLY A 188 17.23 4.71 6.15
N LEU A 189 16.97 4.48 4.86
CA LEU A 189 17.74 5.02 3.73
C LEU A 189 16.90 5.96 2.87
N THR A 190 17.49 7.08 2.45
CA THR A 190 16.89 8.04 1.51
C THR A 190 17.23 7.70 0.07
N LEU A 191 16.73 6.57 -0.42
CA LEU A 191 17.03 6.04 -1.76
C LEU A 191 16.69 7.02 -2.89
N GLY A 192 15.74 7.95 -2.68
CA GLY A 192 15.31 8.94 -3.68
C GLY A 192 16.44 9.83 -4.23
N CYS A 193 17.52 10.08 -3.48
CA CYS A 193 18.66 10.84 -4.00
C CYS A 193 19.34 10.14 -5.18
N ALA A 194 19.29 8.80 -5.22
CA ALA A 194 19.91 7.99 -6.27
C ALA A 194 19.18 8.10 -7.64
N ARG A 195 17.97 8.69 -7.67
CA ARG A 195 17.15 8.88 -8.89
C ARG A 195 17.90 9.63 -9.98
N CYS A 196 18.58 10.72 -9.63
CA CYS A 196 19.17 11.64 -10.61
C CYS A 196 20.69 11.52 -10.74
N HIS A 197 21.35 11.09 -9.67
CA HIS A 197 22.79 10.92 -9.57
C HIS A 197 23.08 9.85 -8.51
N ASP A 198 24.27 9.27 -8.49
CA ASP A 198 24.61 8.29 -7.46
C ASP A 198 24.41 8.88 -6.07
N HIS A 199 23.97 8.07 -5.11
CA HIS A 199 23.65 8.53 -3.77
C HIS A 199 24.83 9.27 -3.12
N LYS A 200 24.52 10.34 -2.38
CA LYS A 200 25.52 11.30 -1.88
C LYS A 200 26.46 10.71 -0.83
N PHE A 201 25.92 9.86 0.03
CA PHE A 201 26.62 9.31 1.20
C PHE A 201 26.75 7.79 1.13
N ASP A 202 25.65 7.09 0.87
CA ASP A 202 25.64 5.63 0.72
C ASP A 202 26.16 5.14 -0.65
N PRO A 203 26.76 3.93 -0.71
CA PRO A 203 27.28 3.33 -1.94
C PRO A 203 26.16 2.73 -2.79
N ILE A 204 25.28 3.59 -3.30
CA ILE A 204 24.13 3.22 -4.12
C ILE A 204 24.22 3.98 -5.44
N ALA A 205 24.47 3.25 -6.53
CA ALA A 205 24.53 3.84 -7.86
C ALA A 205 23.13 4.17 -8.39
N THR A 206 23.04 5.15 -9.30
CA THR A 206 21.77 5.45 -10.00
C THR A 206 21.21 4.22 -10.71
N SER A 207 22.07 3.38 -11.30
CA SER A 207 21.63 2.13 -11.91
C SER A 207 20.94 1.18 -10.91
N GLU A 208 21.38 1.14 -9.66
CA GLU A 208 20.78 0.28 -8.63
C GLU A 208 19.43 0.82 -8.13
N TYR A 209 19.26 2.15 -8.11
CA TYR A 209 17.94 2.76 -7.93
C TYR A 209 16.96 2.31 -9.01
N TYR A 210 17.39 2.38 -10.28
CA TYR A 210 16.56 1.92 -11.40
C TYR A 210 16.36 0.40 -11.39
N ALA A 211 17.33 -0.39 -10.92
CA ALA A 211 17.13 -1.82 -10.68
C ALA A 211 15.96 -2.06 -9.69
N LEU A 212 15.88 -1.28 -8.62
CA LEU A 212 14.76 -1.35 -7.67
C LEU A 212 13.46 -0.84 -8.29
N ALA A 213 13.51 0.24 -9.09
CA ALA A 213 12.36 0.74 -9.83
C ALA A 213 11.79 -0.30 -10.80
N GLY A 214 12.61 -1.19 -11.36
CA GLY A 214 12.14 -2.33 -12.16
C GLY A 214 11.24 -3.30 -11.39
N ILE A 215 11.49 -3.50 -10.08
CA ILE A 215 10.63 -4.32 -9.22
C ILE A 215 9.25 -3.66 -9.10
N PHE A 216 9.17 -2.38 -8.70
CA PHE A 216 7.91 -1.66 -8.54
C PHE A 216 7.20 -1.37 -9.88
N LYS A 217 7.93 -1.24 -10.99
CA LYS A 217 7.31 -1.16 -12.32
C LYS A 217 6.62 -2.46 -12.71
N SER A 218 7.07 -3.58 -12.16
CA SER A 218 6.44 -4.90 -12.26
C SER A 218 5.30 -5.09 -11.24
N THR A 219 4.80 -4.01 -10.64
CA THR A 219 3.72 -4.01 -9.66
C THR A 219 2.55 -3.16 -10.17
N LEU A 220 1.36 -3.75 -10.24
CA LEU A 220 0.13 -3.07 -10.64
C LEU A 220 -0.46 -2.31 -9.45
N THR A 221 -0.25 -1.01 -9.43
CA THR A 221 -0.81 -0.10 -8.40
C THR A 221 -2.03 0.69 -8.89
N MET A 222 -2.10 0.96 -10.20
CA MET A 222 -3.21 1.69 -10.84
C MET A 222 -3.73 0.89 -12.04
N ARG A 223 -5.05 0.83 -12.21
CA ARG A 223 -5.71 0.28 -13.41
C ARG A 223 -5.70 1.27 -14.58
N LYS A 224 -5.76 2.58 -14.30
CA LYS A 224 -5.72 3.65 -15.30
C LYS A 224 -4.89 4.82 -14.81
N TYR A 225 -4.01 5.30 -15.69
CA TYR A 225 -3.11 6.44 -15.48
C TYR A 225 -3.58 7.68 -16.26
N THR A 226 -4.88 7.77 -16.60
CA THR A 226 -5.45 8.91 -17.33
C THR A 226 -6.12 9.89 -16.38
N LYS A 227 -6.67 11.02 -16.88
CA LYS A 227 -7.37 12.05 -16.09
C LYS A 227 -8.43 11.50 -15.12
N VAL A 228 -9.05 10.36 -15.44
CA VAL A 228 -9.88 9.61 -14.49
C VAL A 228 -9.05 8.42 -14.02
N ALA A 229 -8.12 8.73 -13.13
CA ALA A 229 -7.19 7.76 -12.57
C ALA A 229 -7.98 6.73 -11.76
N GLU A 230 -7.60 5.46 -11.89
CA GLU A 230 -8.29 4.36 -11.22
C GLU A 230 -7.26 3.52 -10.49
N TRP A 231 -7.38 3.46 -9.17
CA TRP A 231 -6.54 2.65 -8.30
C TRP A 231 -6.73 1.16 -8.60
N HIS A 232 -5.68 0.37 -8.37
CA HIS A 232 -5.85 -1.06 -8.27
C HIS A 232 -6.43 -1.41 -6.90
N GLU A 233 -7.43 -2.29 -6.92
CA GLU A 233 -8.10 -2.78 -5.73
C GLU A 233 -8.33 -4.27 -5.88
N HIS A 234 -8.09 -4.96 -4.77
CA HIS A 234 -8.39 -6.36 -4.57
C HIS A 234 -9.84 -6.51 -4.18
N LEU A 235 -10.62 -7.24 -4.96
CA LEU A 235 -11.83 -7.84 -4.41
C LEU A 235 -11.42 -8.75 -3.27
N LEU A 236 -12.11 -8.65 -2.13
CA LEU A 236 -11.93 -9.52 -0.99
C LEU A 236 -13.03 -10.59 -1.04
N PRO A 237 -12.73 -11.81 -1.50
CA PRO A 237 -13.76 -12.83 -1.58
C PRO A 237 -14.29 -13.17 -0.19
N SER A 238 -15.61 -13.30 -0.12
CA SER A 238 -16.36 -13.94 0.93
C SER A 238 -17.48 -14.75 0.26
N PRO A 239 -18.11 -15.72 0.95
CA PRO A 239 -19.28 -16.41 0.41
C PRO A 239 -20.37 -15.43 -0.07
N GLU A 240 -20.64 -14.39 0.72
CA GLU A 240 -21.63 -13.36 0.42
C GLU A 240 -21.20 -12.50 -0.78
N ALA A 241 -19.95 -12.04 -0.81
CA ALA A 241 -19.42 -11.25 -1.92
C ALA A 241 -19.42 -12.05 -3.24
N THR A 242 -19.13 -13.35 -3.15
CA THR A 242 -19.15 -14.26 -4.30
C THR A 242 -20.57 -14.44 -4.82
N ALA A 243 -21.53 -14.70 -3.92
CA ALA A 243 -22.94 -14.82 -4.29
C ALA A 243 -23.49 -13.52 -4.91
N MET A 244 -23.21 -12.35 -4.30
CA MET A 244 -23.60 -11.06 -4.85
C MET A 244 -23.02 -10.82 -6.24
N LYS A 245 -21.72 -11.13 -6.42
CA LYS A 245 -21.04 -11.01 -7.71
C LYS A 245 -21.65 -11.94 -8.75
N GLN A 246 -21.93 -13.19 -8.41
CA GLN A 246 -22.55 -14.17 -9.32
C GLN A 246 -23.93 -13.69 -9.80
N VAL A 247 -24.79 -13.25 -8.88
CA VAL A 247 -26.13 -12.71 -9.23
C VAL A 247 -26.00 -11.48 -10.13
N TYR A 248 -25.08 -10.58 -9.81
CA TYR A 248 -24.82 -9.40 -10.63
C TYR A 248 -24.30 -9.77 -12.03
N ASP A 249 -23.31 -10.65 -12.13
CA ASP A 249 -22.74 -11.10 -13.39
C ASP A 249 -23.79 -11.80 -14.26
N GLN A 250 -24.69 -12.59 -13.66
CA GLN A 250 -25.82 -13.20 -14.34
C GLN A 250 -26.78 -12.14 -14.92
N LYS A 251 -27.14 -11.10 -14.14
CA LYS A 251 -27.98 -9.99 -14.61
C LYS A 251 -27.34 -9.23 -15.78
N VAL A 252 -26.05 -8.91 -15.66
CA VAL A 252 -25.31 -8.21 -16.72
C VAL A 252 -25.16 -9.09 -17.96
N ALA A 253 -24.88 -10.39 -17.78
CA ALA A 253 -24.79 -11.33 -18.89
C ALA A 253 -26.14 -11.49 -19.60
N ALA A 254 -27.25 -11.60 -18.87
CA ALA A 254 -28.59 -11.64 -19.44
C ALA A 254 -28.90 -10.37 -20.25
N ALA A 255 -28.70 -9.18 -19.67
CA ALA A 255 -28.93 -7.92 -20.37
C ALA A 255 -28.04 -7.76 -21.62
N LYS A 256 -26.78 -8.23 -21.58
CA LYS A 256 -25.91 -8.26 -22.76
C LYS A 256 -26.42 -9.24 -23.84
N ARG A 257 -26.95 -10.40 -23.44
CA ARG A 257 -27.58 -11.34 -24.38
C ARG A 257 -28.79 -10.70 -25.05
N ASP A 258 -29.62 -9.95 -24.32
CA ASP A 258 -30.77 -9.24 -24.88
C ASP A 258 -30.35 -8.23 -25.95
N VAL A 259 -29.26 -7.48 -25.71
CA VAL A 259 -28.67 -6.55 -26.70
C VAL A 259 -28.22 -7.29 -27.96
N GLU A 260 -27.48 -8.39 -27.80
CA GLU A 260 -26.98 -9.16 -28.94
C GLU A 260 -28.10 -9.88 -29.70
N GLN A 261 -29.14 -10.37 -29.00
CA GLN A 261 -30.32 -10.94 -29.62
C GLN A 261 -31.10 -9.87 -30.42
N ALA A 262 -31.26 -8.67 -29.86
CA ALA A 262 -31.88 -7.55 -30.59
C ALA A 262 -31.08 -7.15 -31.84
N ARG A 263 -29.74 -7.14 -31.75
CA ARG A 263 -28.85 -6.93 -32.90
C ARG A 263 -29.01 -8.03 -33.94
N ALA A 264 -29.02 -9.30 -33.53
CA ALA A 264 -29.18 -10.44 -34.44
C ALA A 264 -30.53 -10.38 -35.18
N SER A 265 -31.63 -10.13 -34.47
CA SER A 265 -32.95 -9.97 -35.07
C SER A 265 -33.01 -8.78 -36.04
N ALA A 266 -32.37 -7.65 -35.70
CA ALA A 266 -32.28 -6.51 -36.62
C ALA A 266 -31.44 -6.82 -37.87
N ARG A 267 -30.31 -7.54 -37.73
CA ARG A 267 -29.51 -8.02 -38.87
C ARG A 267 -30.34 -8.93 -39.79
N GLU A 268 -31.15 -9.83 -39.23
CA GLU A 268 -32.05 -10.70 -40.00
C GLU A 268 -33.16 -9.90 -40.71
N ALA A 269 -33.77 -8.93 -40.04
CA ALA A 269 -34.77 -8.04 -40.65
C ALA A 269 -34.18 -7.23 -41.81
N VAL A 270 -32.95 -6.69 -41.65
CA VAL A 270 -32.22 -6.04 -42.75
C VAL A 270 -31.98 -7.01 -43.91
N ARG A 271 -31.58 -8.26 -43.64
CA ARG A 271 -31.38 -9.28 -44.68
C ARG A 271 -32.67 -9.59 -45.45
N LYS A 272 -33.83 -9.61 -44.78
CA LYS A 272 -35.14 -9.81 -45.43
C LYS A 272 -35.60 -8.59 -46.25
N ARG A 273 -35.24 -7.38 -45.83
CA ARG A 273 -35.52 -6.12 -46.57
C ARG A 273 -34.58 -5.94 -47.77
N LEU A 274 -33.39 -6.52 -47.72
CA LEU A 274 -32.46 -6.57 -48.84
C LEU A 274 -32.92 -7.64 -49.83
N ASP A 275 -32.99 -7.28 -51.10
CA ASP A 275 -33.28 -8.21 -52.19
C ASP A 275 -32.37 -9.46 -52.11
N GLN A 276 -32.90 -10.67 -52.36
CA GLN A 276 -32.18 -11.94 -52.12
C GLN A 276 -30.85 -12.02 -52.89
N ASN A 277 -30.73 -11.28 -54.00
CA ASN A 277 -29.51 -11.16 -54.81
C ASN A 277 -28.44 -10.18 -54.27
N ARG A 278 -28.71 -9.46 -53.16
CA ARG A 278 -27.84 -8.39 -52.60
C ARG A 278 -27.51 -8.54 -51.10
N SER A 279 -27.91 -9.66 -50.49
CA SER A 279 -27.78 -9.90 -49.04
C SER A 279 -26.69 -10.92 -48.66
N GLY A 280 -26.23 -11.77 -49.59
CA GLY A 280 -25.37 -12.93 -49.31
C GLY A 280 -23.96 -12.63 -48.77
N ASP A 281 -23.36 -11.48 -49.11
CA ASP A 281 -21.92 -11.20 -48.84
C ASP A 281 -21.66 -10.07 -47.82
N LYS A 282 -22.70 -9.50 -47.21
CA LYS A 282 -22.49 -8.34 -46.31
C LYS A 282 -22.08 -8.75 -44.91
N SER A 283 -21.04 -8.12 -44.41
CA SER A 283 -20.59 -8.31 -43.03
C SER A 283 -21.61 -7.77 -42.02
N ASP A 284 -21.58 -8.28 -40.78
CA ASP A 284 -22.49 -7.84 -39.71
C ASP A 284 -22.41 -6.33 -39.45
N LYS A 285 -21.21 -5.73 -39.56
CA LYS A 285 -21.00 -4.28 -39.44
C LYS A 285 -21.68 -3.48 -40.56
N GLU A 286 -21.80 -4.04 -41.76
CA GLU A 286 -22.48 -3.38 -42.88
C GLU A 286 -24.00 -3.48 -42.78
N LEU A 287 -24.51 -4.58 -42.20
CA LEU A 287 -25.93 -4.74 -41.90
C LEU A 287 -26.37 -3.78 -40.80
N GLU A 288 -25.55 -3.59 -39.77
CA GLU A 288 -25.81 -2.66 -38.65
C GLU A 288 -25.98 -1.21 -39.09
N LYS A 289 -25.29 -0.77 -40.16
CA LYS A 289 -25.45 0.58 -40.73
C LYS A 289 -26.84 0.83 -41.34
N ARG A 290 -27.62 -0.22 -41.56
CA ARG A 290 -28.94 -0.17 -42.21
C ARG A 290 -30.09 -0.45 -41.23
N PHE A 291 -29.83 -0.43 -39.92
CA PHE A 291 -30.87 -0.57 -38.93
C PHE A 291 -31.88 0.57 -39.03
N SER A 292 -33.16 0.25 -38.89
CA SER A 292 -34.22 1.25 -38.83
C SER A 292 -34.06 2.10 -37.55
N PRO A 293 -34.65 3.31 -37.51
CA PRO A 293 -34.68 4.12 -36.30
C PRO A 293 -35.26 3.36 -35.09
N GLU A 294 -36.27 2.52 -35.31
CA GLU A 294 -36.91 1.70 -34.27
C GLU A 294 -35.97 0.59 -33.75
N GLU A 295 -35.25 -0.11 -34.64
CA GLU A 295 -34.26 -1.12 -34.28
C GLU A 295 -33.11 -0.51 -33.47
N MET A 296 -32.61 0.65 -33.91
CA MET A 296 -31.57 1.40 -33.19
C MET A 296 -32.08 1.88 -31.83
N ALA A 297 -33.30 2.40 -31.74
CA ALA A 297 -33.89 2.84 -30.47
C ALA A 297 -34.04 1.67 -29.48
N ARG A 298 -34.47 0.49 -29.94
CA ARG A 298 -34.57 -0.72 -29.13
C ARG A 298 -33.21 -1.19 -28.61
N ILE A 299 -32.20 -1.28 -29.50
CA ILE A 299 -30.84 -1.69 -29.13
C ILE A 299 -30.24 -0.68 -28.14
N LYS A 300 -30.42 0.62 -28.38
CA LYS A 300 -29.97 1.67 -27.46
C LYS A 300 -30.60 1.52 -26.08
N LYS A 301 -31.93 1.33 -26.00
CA LYS A 301 -32.63 1.14 -24.72
C LYS A 301 -32.07 -0.06 -23.93
N LEU A 302 -31.79 -1.18 -24.60
CA LEU A 302 -31.19 -2.36 -23.95
C LEU A 302 -29.72 -2.10 -23.55
N ALA A 303 -28.95 -1.38 -24.37
CA ALA A 303 -27.59 -0.99 -24.04
C ALA A 303 -27.55 -0.04 -22.83
N ASP A 304 -28.53 0.87 -22.70
CA ASP A 304 -28.70 1.75 -21.55
C ASP A 304 -29.02 0.96 -20.28
N VAL A 305 -29.78 -0.14 -20.37
CA VAL A 305 -29.98 -1.08 -19.25
C VAL A 305 -28.66 -1.72 -18.83
N VAL A 306 -27.84 -2.18 -19.77
CA VAL A 306 -26.50 -2.72 -19.46
C VAL A 306 -25.62 -1.66 -18.79
N ALA A 307 -25.65 -0.43 -19.28
CA ALA A 307 -24.90 0.68 -18.69
C ALA A 307 -25.38 1.02 -17.27
N ALA A 308 -26.70 1.06 -17.05
CA ALA A 308 -27.31 1.28 -15.76
C ALA A 308 -26.96 0.17 -14.76
N LEU A 309 -27.03 -1.10 -15.18
CA LEU A 309 -26.61 -2.24 -14.36
C LEU A 309 -25.14 -2.13 -13.97
N LYS A 310 -24.25 -1.80 -14.91
CA LYS A 310 -22.83 -1.59 -14.62
C LYS A 310 -22.58 -0.46 -13.62
N LYS A 311 -23.33 0.63 -13.73
CA LYS A 311 -23.25 1.76 -12.79
C LYS A 311 -23.79 1.41 -11.41
N ALA A 312 -24.83 0.59 -11.33
CA ALA A 312 -25.48 0.14 -10.10
C ALA A 312 -24.87 -1.15 -9.52
N GLY A 313 -23.72 -1.59 -10.03
CA GLY A 313 -23.08 -2.84 -9.60
C GLY A 313 -22.92 -2.93 -8.08
N PRO A 314 -22.92 -4.15 -7.50
CA PRO A 314 -22.88 -4.32 -6.06
C PRO A 314 -21.61 -3.69 -5.49
N ASN A 315 -21.72 -3.07 -4.31
CA ASN A 315 -20.55 -2.64 -3.56
C ASN A 315 -19.88 -3.87 -2.92
N LEU A 316 -19.05 -4.55 -3.70
CA LEU A 316 -18.31 -5.71 -3.23
C LEU A 316 -17.21 -5.27 -2.25
N PRO A 317 -16.97 -6.01 -1.16
CA PRO A 317 -15.82 -5.80 -0.30
C PRO A 317 -14.52 -5.84 -1.12
N ALA A 318 -13.74 -4.77 -1.00
CA ALA A 318 -12.44 -4.66 -1.63
C ALA A 318 -11.49 -3.87 -0.74
N ALA A 319 -10.19 -4.06 -0.97
CA ALA A 319 -9.11 -3.30 -0.36
C ALA A 319 -8.22 -2.70 -1.44
N MET A 320 -7.75 -1.47 -1.19
CA MET A 320 -6.63 -0.92 -1.96
C MET A 320 -5.39 -1.77 -1.73
N GLY A 321 -4.62 -2.00 -2.79
CA GLY A 321 -3.42 -2.82 -2.71
C GLY A 321 -2.71 -2.88 -4.06
N VAL A 322 -1.76 -3.80 -4.17
CA VAL A 322 -1.01 -4.03 -5.41
C VAL A 322 -1.05 -5.50 -5.81
N THR A 323 -0.74 -5.79 -7.08
CA THR A 323 -0.54 -7.16 -7.56
C THR A 323 0.66 -7.21 -8.47
N GLU A 324 1.40 -8.32 -8.48
CA GLU A 324 2.41 -8.56 -9.50
C GLU A 324 1.83 -8.36 -10.92
N ASP A 325 2.53 -7.54 -11.70
CA ASP A 325 2.26 -7.26 -13.10
C ASP A 325 3.35 -7.90 -13.97
N LYS A 326 3.30 -7.64 -15.27
CA LYS A 326 4.36 -8.04 -16.20
C LYS A 326 5.72 -7.59 -15.69
N ILE A 327 6.52 -8.59 -15.36
CA ILE A 327 7.92 -8.48 -15.01
C ILE A 327 8.69 -7.67 -16.07
N THR A 328 9.40 -6.64 -15.63
CA THR A 328 10.11 -5.74 -16.54
C THR A 328 11.42 -5.21 -15.97
N ASP A 329 12.40 -5.05 -16.85
CA ASP A 329 13.62 -4.28 -16.59
C ASP A 329 13.41 -2.84 -17.10
N VAL A 330 14.12 -1.87 -16.51
CA VAL A 330 13.92 -0.45 -16.82
C VAL A 330 15.17 0.18 -17.39
N LYS A 331 14.98 1.20 -18.22
CA LYS A 331 16.07 2.10 -18.61
C LYS A 331 16.33 3.09 -17.49
N VAL A 332 17.61 3.40 -17.26
CA VAL A 332 18.01 4.49 -16.35
C VAL A 332 17.47 5.80 -16.91
N HIS A 333 16.79 6.60 -16.10
CA HIS A 333 16.45 7.96 -16.49
C HIS A 333 17.63 8.87 -16.18
N LEU A 334 18.23 9.45 -17.21
CA LEU A 334 19.39 10.31 -17.04
C LEU A 334 18.95 11.59 -16.32
N ARG A 335 19.58 11.87 -15.17
CA ARG A 335 19.19 12.97 -14.28
C ARG A 335 17.73 12.90 -13.81
N GLY A 336 17.15 11.69 -13.77
CA GLY A 336 15.78 11.45 -13.29
C GLY A 336 14.67 11.80 -14.29
N ASP A 337 15.01 12.16 -15.53
CA ASP A 337 14.08 12.55 -16.58
C ASP A 337 13.51 11.33 -17.33
N PRO A 338 12.19 11.02 -17.21
CA PRO A 338 11.57 9.87 -17.86
C PRO A 338 11.60 9.91 -19.39
N GLN A 339 11.93 11.04 -20.01
CA GLN A 339 12.04 11.17 -21.46
C GLN A 339 13.48 10.95 -21.97
N THR A 340 14.48 11.11 -21.09
CA THR A 340 15.90 10.97 -21.43
C THR A 340 16.45 9.67 -20.86
N LEU A 341 16.50 8.62 -21.69
CA LEU A 341 16.77 7.25 -21.24
C LEU A 341 18.19 6.79 -21.58
N GLY A 342 18.86 6.19 -20.60
CA GLY A 342 20.15 5.51 -20.75
C GLY A 342 19.99 3.98 -20.88
N ASP A 343 20.98 3.26 -20.36
CA ASP A 343 21.05 1.80 -20.45
C ASP A 343 19.92 1.09 -19.71
N VAL A 344 19.57 -0.11 -20.19
CA VAL A 344 18.65 -1.02 -19.51
C VAL A 344 19.38 -1.65 -18.32
N VAL A 345 18.76 -1.61 -17.16
CA VAL A 345 19.27 -2.25 -15.94
C VAL A 345 18.31 -3.35 -15.52
N ARG A 346 18.88 -4.52 -15.23
CA ARG A 346 18.15 -5.67 -14.70
C ARG A 346 17.56 -5.33 -13.34
N ARG A 347 16.28 -5.66 -13.12
CA ARG A 347 15.64 -5.42 -11.82
C ARG A 347 16.38 -6.13 -10.68
N GLY A 348 16.44 -5.51 -9.51
CA GLY A 348 17.15 -6.04 -8.36
C GLY A 348 17.20 -5.05 -7.19
N VAL A 349 17.74 -5.51 -6.07
CA VAL A 349 17.97 -4.68 -4.89
C VAL A 349 19.42 -4.15 -4.86
N PRO A 350 19.68 -2.97 -4.29
CA PRO A 350 21.04 -2.44 -4.12
C PRO A 350 21.99 -3.47 -3.50
N ALA A 351 23.21 -3.57 -4.02
CA ALA A 351 24.18 -4.58 -3.61
C ALA A 351 24.58 -4.46 -2.14
N VAL A 352 24.64 -3.24 -1.59
CA VAL A 352 24.89 -3.00 -0.16
C VAL A 352 23.85 -3.68 0.76
N LEU A 353 22.64 -3.95 0.24
CA LEU A 353 21.56 -4.61 0.98
C LEU A 353 21.53 -6.14 0.79
N ARG A 354 22.33 -6.70 -0.12
CA ARG A 354 22.34 -8.15 -0.42
C ARG A 354 23.21 -8.97 0.55
N GLY A 355 23.86 -8.31 1.50
CA GLY A 355 24.87 -8.93 2.36
C GLY A 355 26.25 -9.02 1.68
N PRO A 356 27.25 -9.58 2.37
CA PRO A 356 28.62 -9.59 1.89
C PRO A 356 28.82 -10.43 0.61
N PRO A 357 29.75 -10.04 -0.27
CA PRO A 357 30.57 -8.83 -0.21
C PRO A 357 29.83 -7.62 -0.80
N ALA A 358 29.74 -6.53 -0.04
CA ALA A 358 29.33 -5.24 -0.57
C ALA A 358 30.34 -4.77 -1.65
N PRO A 359 29.90 -4.11 -2.73
CA PRO A 359 30.80 -3.67 -3.78
C PRO A 359 31.82 -2.67 -3.24
N ARG A 360 33.08 -2.81 -3.66
CA ARG A 360 34.13 -1.83 -3.37
C ARG A 360 33.79 -0.53 -4.11
N ILE A 361 33.69 0.56 -3.37
CA ILE A 361 33.53 1.90 -3.93
C ILE A 361 34.78 2.17 -4.80
N GLY A 362 34.61 2.30 -6.11
CA GLY A 362 35.68 2.78 -6.98
C GLY A 362 36.00 4.23 -6.64
N GLU A 363 37.28 4.62 -6.74
CA GLU A 363 37.70 6.01 -6.62
C GLU A 363 36.94 6.85 -7.67
N LYS A 364 35.87 7.54 -7.27
CA LYS A 364 35.11 8.38 -8.19
C LYS A 364 35.95 9.59 -8.58
N LYS A 365 36.27 9.70 -9.87
CA LYS A 365 36.44 11.01 -10.51
C LYS A 365 35.08 11.72 -10.44
N GLN A 366 34.97 12.69 -9.54
CA GLN A 366 33.77 13.54 -9.43
C GLN A 366 33.66 14.45 -10.66
N ALA A 367 32.45 14.55 -11.23
CA ALA A 367 32.10 15.56 -12.24
C ALA A 367 31.77 16.94 -11.61
N ALA A 368 32.01 17.13 -10.32
CA ALA A 368 31.89 18.43 -9.64
C ALA A 368 32.87 18.44 -8.46
N GLY A 369 33.99 19.16 -8.61
CA GLY A 369 35.12 19.15 -7.69
C GLY A 369 34.84 19.76 -6.32
N TRP A 370 34.10 19.05 -5.47
CA TRP A 370 33.89 19.45 -4.08
C TRP A 370 34.65 18.51 -3.14
N PRO A 371 35.75 18.96 -2.49
CA PRO A 371 36.44 18.15 -1.52
C PRO A 371 35.62 18.08 -0.22
N TRP A 372 35.26 16.88 0.19
CA TRP A 372 34.75 16.62 1.54
C TRP A 372 35.93 16.64 2.52
N ARG A 373 35.84 17.49 3.54
CA ARG A 373 36.67 17.36 4.75
C ARG A 373 36.03 16.26 5.60
N ASN A 374 36.74 15.15 5.78
CA ASN A 374 36.39 14.17 6.80
C ASN A 374 36.52 14.83 8.17
N GLY A 375 35.44 14.81 8.95
CA GLY A 375 35.41 15.16 10.37
C GLY A 375 35.20 13.91 11.20
#